data_AF-A0A349N7F2-F1
#
_entry.id   AF-A0A349N7F2-F1
#
_cell.length_a   1.000
_cell.length_b   1.000
_cell.length_c   1.000
_cell.angle_alpha   90.00
_cell.angle_beta   90.00
_cell.angle_gamma   90.00
#
_symmetry.space_group_name_H-M   'P 1'
#
loop_
_entity.id
_entity.type
_entity.pdbx_description
1 polymer ?
#
loop_
_entity_poly.entity_id
_entity_poly.type
_entity_poly.pdbx_seq_one_letter_code
_entity_poly.pdbx_strand_id
1 'polypeptide(L)'
;AIAGVASLLVEHGIAKVAKTELVERRIAHAFMPHGVGHLLGIQVHDVGGHQRSASGGRIEPPAHSPALRTTRMLSEDMVFTVEPGLYFIPMLLDPLRAGDAREALNWPLIDVLIPSGGIRIEDNIRVTASGAENLTRG
;
A
#
# COMPACT_ATOMS: atom_id res chain seq x y z
N ALA A 1 -1.30 -2.67 4.89
CA ALA A 1 -1.06 -1.29 4.41
C ALA A 1 -2.34 -0.48 4.25
N ILE A 2 -3.26 -0.86 3.35
CA ILE A 2 -4.51 -0.11 3.10
C ILE A 2 -5.33 0.17 4.37
N ALA A 3 -5.47 -0.81 5.27
CA ALA A 3 -6.15 -0.60 6.54
C ALA A 3 -5.44 0.43 7.46
N GLY A 4 -4.11 0.56 7.35
CA GLY A 4 -3.34 1.58 8.05
C GLY A 4 -3.54 2.97 7.42
N VAL A 5 -3.55 3.06 6.09
CA VAL A 5 -3.91 4.29 5.37
C VAL A 5 -5.31 4.74 5.76
N ALA A 6 -6.30 3.83 5.75
CA ALA A 6 -7.66 4.12 6.19
C ALA A 6 -7.73 4.62 7.65
N SER A 7 -6.94 4.04 8.56
CA SER A 7 -6.82 4.55 9.93
C SER A 7 -6.32 6.00 9.95
N LEU A 8 -5.23 6.31 9.25
CA LEU A 8 -4.64 7.66 9.21
C LEU A 8 -5.60 8.69 8.62
N LEU A 9 -6.34 8.33 7.57
CA LEU A 9 -7.33 9.21 6.96
C LEU A 9 -8.41 9.63 7.96
N VAL A 10 -8.87 8.70 8.80
CA VAL A 10 -9.88 8.97 9.85
C VAL A 10 -9.25 9.78 10.99
N GLU A 11 -8.10 9.34 11.50
CA GLU A 11 -7.42 9.96 12.65
C GLU A 11 -7.08 11.43 12.43
N HIS A 12 -6.72 11.79 11.19
CA HIS A 12 -6.37 13.16 10.83
C HIS A 12 -7.52 13.96 10.19
N GLY A 13 -8.76 13.45 10.24
CA GLY A 13 -9.94 14.17 9.76
C GLY A 13 -9.98 14.39 8.24
N ILE A 14 -9.21 13.61 7.48
CA ILE A 14 -9.24 13.58 6.00
C ILE A 14 -10.49 12.82 5.53
N ALA A 15 -10.87 11.77 6.25
CA ALA A 15 -12.10 11.03 6.06
C ALA A 15 -13.09 11.32 7.20
N LYS A 16 -14.39 11.30 6.86
CA LYS A 16 -15.52 11.59 7.76
C LYS A 16 -16.33 10.34 8.12
N VAL A 17 -15.98 9.19 7.54
CA VAL A 17 -16.66 7.90 7.71
C VAL A 17 -15.76 6.89 8.41
N ALA A 18 -16.32 5.76 8.80
CA ALA A 18 -15.56 4.70 9.47
C ALA A 18 -14.47 4.11 8.57
N LYS A 19 -13.37 3.67 9.18
CA LYS A 19 -12.28 2.96 8.52
C LYS A 19 -12.75 1.78 7.66
N THR A 20 -13.69 0.99 8.16
CA THR A 20 -14.23 -0.19 7.45
C THR A 20 -14.85 0.21 6.11
N GLU A 21 -15.64 1.27 6.12
CA GLU A 21 -16.27 1.82 4.92
C GLU A 21 -15.23 2.29 3.89
N LEU A 22 -14.14 2.94 4.32
CA LEU A 22 -13.06 3.37 3.42
C LEU A 22 -12.37 2.20 2.70
N VAL A 23 -12.27 1.04 3.36
CA VAL A 23 -11.67 -0.17 2.80
C VAL A 23 -12.65 -0.88 1.87
N GLU A 24 -13.89 -1.09 2.32
CA GLU A 24 -14.94 -1.79 1.57
C GLU A 24 -15.30 -1.06 0.27
N ARG A 25 -15.44 0.26 0.31
CA ARG A 25 -15.70 1.12 -0.85
C ARG A 25 -14.46 1.43 -1.68
N ARG A 26 -13.30 0.85 -1.32
CA ARG A 26 -11.98 1.07 -1.94
C ARG A 26 -11.49 2.53 -1.98
N ILE A 27 -12.07 3.43 -1.18
CA ILE A 27 -11.66 4.84 -1.11
C ILE A 27 -10.19 4.98 -0.70
N ALA A 28 -9.74 4.20 0.29
CA ALA A 28 -8.35 4.25 0.77
C ALA A 28 -7.31 3.85 -0.30
N HIS A 29 -7.71 3.11 -1.35
CA HIS A 29 -6.80 2.72 -2.43
C HIS A 29 -6.42 3.89 -3.35
N ALA A 30 -7.25 4.94 -3.43
CA ALA A 30 -6.89 6.15 -4.17
C ALA A 30 -5.72 6.90 -3.51
N PHE A 31 -5.56 6.76 -2.19
CA PHE A 31 -4.47 7.37 -1.42
C PHE A 31 -3.22 6.47 -1.38
N MET A 32 -3.32 5.19 -1.74
CA MET A 32 -2.19 4.26 -1.87
C MET A 32 -2.40 3.36 -3.09
N PRO A 33 -2.06 3.84 -4.30
CA PRO A 33 -2.40 3.15 -5.55
C PRO A 33 -1.46 1.99 -5.91
N HIS A 34 -0.49 1.67 -5.06
CA HIS A 34 0.53 0.64 -5.30
C HIS A 34 0.53 -0.44 -4.22
N GLY A 35 1.28 -1.52 -4.45
CA GLY A 35 1.50 -2.58 -3.46
C GLY A 35 2.33 -2.10 -2.27
N VAL A 36 2.31 -2.85 -1.16
CA VAL A 36 3.05 -2.50 0.07
C VAL A 36 4.57 -2.72 -0.04
N GLY A 37 5.02 -3.43 -1.07
CA GLY A 37 6.42 -3.75 -1.28
C GLY A 37 6.62 -4.89 -2.27
N HIS A 38 7.87 -5.29 -2.41
CA HIS A 38 8.31 -6.34 -3.33
C HIS A 38 9.56 -7.05 -2.83
N LEU A 39 9.88 -8.22 -3.39
CA LEU A 39 11.19 -8.84 -3.17
C LEU A 39 12.30 -7.92 -3.69
N LEU A 40 13.42 -7.90 -2.98
CA LEU A 40 14.59 -7.09 -3.29
C LEU A 40 15.84 -7.99 -3.27
N GLY A 41 16.66 -7.89 -4.30
CA GLY A 41 17.87 -8.69 -4.44
C GLY A 41 18.78 -8.12 -5.50
N ILE A 42 19.23 -8.96 -6.44
CA ILE A 42 20.06 -8.50 -7.58
C ILE A 42 19.27 -7.48 -8.42
N GLN A 43 17.95 -7.66 -8.54
CA GLN A 43 17.06 -6.68 -9.17
C GLN A 43 16.28 -5.90 -8.10
N VAL A 44 15.97 -4.63 -8.37
CA VAL A 44 15.13 -3.81 -7.48
C VAL A 44 13.79 -4.49 -7.26
N HIS A 45 13.05 -4.78 -8.33
CA HIS A 45 11.91 -5.69 -8.28
C HIS A 45 12.39 -7.12 -8.56
N ASP A 46 12.79 -7.85 -7.52
CA ASP A 46 13.37 -9.18 -7.70
C ASP A 46 12.35 -10.24 -8.15
N VAL A 47 12.85 -11.31 -8.75
CA VAL A 47 12.04 -12.34 -9.40
C VAL A 47 11.25 -13.19 -8.41
N GLY A 48 10.25 -13.91 -8.93
CA GLY A 48 9.58 -14.97 -8.18
C GLY A 48 8.57 -14.49 -7.14
N GLY A 49 8.26 -13.19 -7.04
CA GLY A 49 7.28 -12.64 -6.09
C GLY A 49 5.88 -13.28 -6.15
N HIS A 50 5.48 -13.76 -7.34
CA HIS A 50 4.21 -14.47 -7.55
C HIS A 50 4.34 -15.99 -7.69
N GLN A 51 5.53 -16.55 -7.50
CA GLN A 51 5.78 -17.97 -7.74
C GLN A 51 5.11 -18.84 -6.66
N ARG A 52 4.38 -19.88 -7.09
CA ARG A 52 3.71 -20.80 -6.17
C ARG A 52 4.67 -21.82 -5.55
N SER A 53 5.53 -22.42 -6.35
CA SER A 53 6.52 -23.42 -5.91
C SER A 53 7.75 -23.44 -6.82
N ALA A 54 8.80 -24.15 -6.41
CA ALA A 54 10.01 -24.34 -7.21
C ALA A 54 9.74 -25.00 -8.58
N SER A 55 8.70 -25.84 -8.66
CA SER A 55 8.24 -26.46 -9.91
C SER A 55 7.43 -25.53 -10.83
N GLY A 56 7.19 -24.28 -10.41
CA GLY A 56 6.49 -23.27 -11.18
C GLY A 56 5.09 -22.93 -10.64
N GLY A 57 4.27 -22.33 -11.50
CA GLY A 57 2.94 -21.85 -11.14
C GLY A 57 2.93 -20.46 -10.49
N ARG A 58 1.75 -19.84 -10.50
CA ARG A 58 1.55 -18.45 -10.08
C ARG A 58 0.47 -18.32 -9.00
N ILE A 59 0.65 -17.35 -8.10
CA ILE A 59 -0.35 -16.90 -7.14
C ILE A 59 -0.72 -15.48 -7.55
N GLU A 60 -1.94 -15.29 -8.07
CA GLU A 60 -2.38 -13.96 -8.49
C GLU A 60 -2.59 -13.04 -7.29
N PRO A 61 -2.32 -11.73 -7.43
CA PRO A 61 -2.73 -10.74 -6.47
C PRO A 61 -4.25 -10.81 -6.22
N PRO A 62 -4.71 -10.60 -4.97
CA PRO A 62 -6.13 -10.55 -4.69
C PRO A 62 -6.78 -9.35 -5.41
N ALA A 63 -8.04 -9.50 -5.82
CA ALA A 63 -8.76 -8.50 -6.63
C ALA A 63 -8.90 -7.10 -5.98
N HIS A 64 -8.73 -7.01 -4.66
CA HIS A 64 -8.73 -5.73 -3.94
C HIS A 64 -7.34 -5.07 -3.88
N SER A 65 -6.25 -5.80 -4.13
CA SER A 65 -4.88 -5.27 -4.17
C SER A 65 -4.11 -5.77 -5.41
N PRO A 66 -4.55 -5.42 -6.63
CA PRO A 66 -3.98 -5.97 -7.87
C PRO A 66 -2.51 -5.56 -8.12
N ALA A 67 -2.04 -4.48 -7.48
CA ALA A 67 -0.69 -3.97 -7.62
C ALA A 67 0.34 -4.65 -6.69
N LEU A 68 -0.05 -5.63 -5.88
CA LEU A 68 0.90 -6.39 -5.05
C LEU A 68 1.89 -7.15 -5.94
N ARG A 69 3.18 -7.02 -5.65
CA ARG A 69 4.26 -7.67 -6.40
C ARG A 69 4.74 -8.99 -5.78
N THR A 70 4.42 -9.19 -4.50
CA THR A 70 4.74 -10.41 -3.75
C THR A 70 3.46 -10.99 -3.17
N THR A 71 3.10 -12.19 -3.62
CA THR A 71 1.96 -12.99 -3.14
C THR A 71 2.40 -14.36 -2.63
N ARG A 72 3.67 -14.72 -2.85
CA ARG A 72 4.26 -15.93 -2.26
C ARG A 72 4.37 -15.81 -0.74
N MET A 73 4.36 -16.96 -0.07
CA MET A 73 4.69 -17.04 1.35
C MET A 73 6.16 -16.64 1.56
N LEU A 74 6.40 -15.81 2.57
CA LEU A 74 7.76 -15.42 2.97
C LEU A 74 8.47 -16.59 3.64
N SER A 75 9.76 -16.75 3.37
CA SER A 75 10.65 -17.70 4.03
C SER A 75 11.89 -16.98 4.55
N GLU A 76 12.60 -17.61 5.48
CA GLU A 76 13.89 -17.13 5.99
C GLU A 76 14.85 -16.75 4.85
N ASP A 77 15.65 -15.70 5.10
CA ASP A 77 16.62 -15.08 4.19
C ASP A 77 16.04 -14.42 2.93
N MET A 78 14.72 -14.40 2.75
CA MET A 78 14.12 -13.48 1.78
C MET A 78 14.32 -12.03 2.23
N VAL A 79 14.62 -11.16 1.27
CA VAL A 79 14.69 -9.71 1.49
C VAL A 79 13.58 -9.04 0.67
N PHE A 80 12.89 -8.08 1.27
CA PHE A 80 11.80 -7.36 0.64
C PHE A 80 11.73 -5.91 1.14
N THR A 81 11.11 -5.06 0.33
CA THR A 81 10.79 -3.69 0.70
C THR A 81 9.49 -3.64 1.51
N VAL A 82 9.42 -2.71 2.47
CA VAL A 82 8.18 -2.32 3.14
C VAL A 82 7.99 -0.83 2.93
N GLU A 83 7.08 -0.48 2.02
CA GLU A 83 6.95 0.87 1.46
C GLU A 83 5.52 1.42 1.48
N PRO A 84 4.84 1.50 2.64
CA PRO A 84 3.54 2.15 2.71
C PRO A 84 3.62 3.61 2.23
N GLY A 85 2.61 4.01 1.46
CA GLY A 85 2.50 5.38 0.94
C GLY A 85 1.12 5.99 1.19
N LEU A 86 1.08 7.31 1.27
CA LEU A 86 -0.14 8.12 1.32
C LEU A 86 0.06 9.34 0.41
N TYR A 87 -0.74 9.44 -0.65
CA TYR A 87 -0.60 10.46 -1.67
C TYR A 87 -1.93 11.18 -1.94
N PHE A 88 -1.81 12.43 -2.40
CA PHE A 88 -2.91 13.28 -2.84
C PHE A 88 -2.82 13.50 -4.35
N ILE A 89 -3.07 12.46 -5.13
CA ILE A 89 -2.93 12.47 -6.60
C ILE A 89 -4.27 12.90 -7.23
N PRO A 90 -4.37 14.10 -7.85
CA PRO A 90 -5.66 14.62 -8.34
C PRO A 90 -6.38 13.65 -9.28
N MET A 91 -5.67 13.06 -10.24
CA MET A 91 -6.22 12.08 -11.19
C MET A 91 -6.92 10.88 -10.50
N LEU A 92 -6.46 10.47 -9.31
CA LEU A 92 -7.06 9.36 -8.55
C LEU A 92 -8.14 9.82 -7.58
N LEU A 93 -8.08 11.08 -7.12
CA LEU A 93 -9.04 11.65 -6.18
C LEU A 93 -10.25 12.29 -6.86
N ASP A 94 -10.11 12.84 -8.06
CA ASP A 94 -11.19 13.51 -8.79
C ASP A 94 -12.42 12.60 -9.03
N PRO A 95 -12.27 11.30 -9.36
CA PRO A 95 -13.43 10.40 -9.42
C PRO A 95 -14.15 10.25 -8.08
N LEU A 96 -13.43 10.29 -6.96
CA LEU A 96 -14.03 10.27 -5.62
C LEU A 96 -14.74 11.59 -5.30
N ARG A 97 -14.21 12.72 -5.79
CA ARG A 97 -14.78 14.07 -5.62
C ARG A 97 -16.07 14.27 -6.39
N ALA A 98 -16.17 13.64 -7.56
CA ALA A 98 -17.31 13.72 -8.46
C ALA A 98 -18.37 12.64 -8.21
N GLY A 99 -18.03 11.55 -7.51
CA GLY A 99 -18.92 10.41 -7.28
C GLY A 99 -19.47 10.31 -5.85
N ASP A 100 -20.06 9.15 -5.55
CA ASP A 100 -20.75 8.88 -4.27
C ASP A 100 -19.84 8.90 -3.04
N ALA A 101 -18.51 8.88 -3.24
CA ALA A 101 -17.52 8.96 -2.18
C ALA A 101 -17.23 10.40 -1.73
N ARG A 102 -17.80 11.41 -2.40
CA ARG A 102 -17.53 12.83 -2.13
C ARG A 102 -17.74 13.18 -0.66
N GLU A 103 -18.88 12.81 -0.09
CA GLU A 103 -19.23 13.17 1.29
C GLU A 103 -18.44 12.39 2.34
N ALA A 104 -17.78 11.30 1.96
CA ALA A 104 -16.91 10.54 2.86
C ALA A 104 -15.59 11.27 3.18
N LEU A 105 -15.25 12.33 2.44
CA LEU A 105 -13.96 13.00 2.48
C LEU A 105 -14.07 14.48 2.83
N ASN A 106 -13.01 15.01 3.44
CA ASN A 106 -12.83 16.41 3.78
C ASN A 106 -12.08 17.15 2.67
N TRP A 107 -12.81 17.51 1.60
CA TRP A 107 -12.23 18.19 0.43
C TRP A 107 -11.48 19.50 0.76
N PRO A 108 -11.97 20.38 1.63
CA PRO A 108 -11.20 21.56 2.03
C PRO A 108 -9.81 21.22 2.59
N LEU A 109 -9.70 20.17 3.42
CA LEU A 109 -8.41 19.71 3.94
C LEU A 109 -7.56 19.04 2.85
N ILE A 110 -8.17 18.20 2.01
CA ILE A 110 -7.49 17.53 0.89
C ILE A 110 -6.90 18.56 -0.07
N ASP A 111 -7.66 19.60 -0.43
CA ASP A 111 -7.23 20.67 -1.35
C ASP A 111 -5.97 21.39 -0.81
N VAL A 112 -5.85 21.56 0.51
CA VAL A 112 -4.64 22.11 1.16
C VAL A 112 -3.46 21.14 1.12
N LEU A 113 -3.71 19.83 1.12
CA LEU A 113 -2.68 18.79 1.15
C LEU A 113 -2.19 18.36 -0.24
N ILE A 114 -2.97 18.59 -1.31
CA ILE A 114 -2.57 18.29 -2.69
C ILE A 114 -1.19 18.84 -3.07
N PRO A 115 -0.83 20.10 -2.78
CA PRO A 115 0.49 20.64 -3.11
C PRO A 115 1.66 19.92 -2.43
N SER A 116 1.43 19.19 -1.33
CA SER A 116 2.44 18.38 -0.66
C SER A 116 2.78 17.09 -1.41
N GLY A 117 1.99 16.70 -2.40
CA GLY A 117 2.16 15.48 -3.19
C GLY A 117 1.82 14.23 -2.39
N GLY A 118 2.73 13.76 -1.54
CA GLY A 118 2.52 12.57 -0.73
C GLY A 118 3.76 12.11 0.02
N ILE A 119 3.61 11.06 0.81
CA ILE A 119 4.64 10.49 1.66
C ILE A 119 4.77 9.01 1.33
N ARG A 120 6.00 8.53 1.23
CA ARG A 120 6.35 7.10 1.24
C ARG A 120 7.54 6.93 2.16
N ILE A 121 7.47 5.93 3.03
CA ILE A 121 8.59 5.51 3.87
C ILE A 121 8.88 4.08 3.49
N GLU A 122 10.13 3.80 3.14
CA GLU A 122 10.55 2.51 2.61
C GLU A 122 11.76 2.00 3.39
N ASP A 123 11.64 0.79 3.92
CA ASP A 123 12.73 0.05 4.53
C ASP A 123 13.00 -1.24 3.76
N ASN A 124 14.22 -1.76 3.89
CA ASN A 124 14.61 -3.08 3.39
C ASN A 124 14.66 -4.06 4.55
N ILE A 125 13.84 -5.11 4.48
CA ILE A 125 13.61 -6.04 5.55
C ILE A 125 14.06 -7.43 5.12
N ARG A 126 14.92 -8.06 5.92
CA ARG A 126 15.29 -9.48 5.79
C ARG A 126 14.42 -10.30 6.73
N VAL A 127 13.83 -11.38 6.24
CA VAL A 127 13.15 -12.39 7.07
C VAL A 127 14.21 -13.21 7.81
N THR A 128 14.03 -13.41 9.10
CA THR A 128 14.86 -14.33 9.92
C THR A 128 14.02 -15.51 10.40
N ALA A 129 14.64 -16.59 10.92
CA ALA A 129 13.92 -17.74 11.47
C ALA A 129 12.82 -17.37 12.49
N SER A 130 12.99 -16.28 13.24
CA SER A 130 12.11 -15.90 14.35
C SER A 130 11.48 -14.51 14.20
N GLY A 131 11.67 -13.83 13.06
CA GLY A 131 11.15 -12.49 12.88
C GLY A 131 11.71 -11.79 11.64
N ALA A 132 12.18 -10.56 11.84
CA ALA A 132 12.68 -9.73 10.77
C ALA A 132 13.83 -8.83 11.23
N GLU A 133 14.78 -8.58 10.33
CA GLU A 133 15.89 -7.66 10.48
C GLU A 133 15.68 -6.46 9.54
N ASN A 134 15.68 -5.25 10.09
CA ASN A 134 15.56 -4.02 9.31
C ASN A 134 16.96 -3.52 8.91
N LEU A 135 17.29 -3.66 7.64
CA LEU A 135 18.61 -3.31 7.09
C LEU A 135 18.77 -1.79 6.88
N THR A 136 17.69 -1.02 6.95
CA THR A 136 17.68 0.42 6.69
C THR A 136 17.84 1.25 7.96
N ARG A 137 17.26 0.81 9.08
CA ARG A 137 17.19 1.60 10.34
C ARG A 137 18.31 1.29 11.35
N GLY A 138 19.43 0.74 10.87
CA GLY A 138 20.60 0.42 11.68
C GLY A 138 21.37 1.62 12.20
#